data_AF-A0A956G693-F1
#
_entry.id   AF-A0A956G693-F1
#
_cell.length_a   1.000
_cell.length_b   1.000
_cell.length_c   1.000
_cell.angle_alpha   90.00
_cell.angle_beta   90.00
_cell.angle_gamma   90.00
#
_symmetry.space_group_name_H-M   'P 1'
#
loop_
_entity.id
_entity.type
_entity.pdbx_description
1 polymer ?
#
loop_
_entity_poly.entity_id
_entity_poly.type
_entity_poly.pdbx_seq_one_letter_code
_entity_poly.pdbx_strand_id
1 'polypeptide(L)'
;MSRTVGLCVIATLLALPVASASADNKSPTYRRNRGRVVIKGTPFAEFSSEKQFAKIVSKARRNTSLTRDARGRWKVHFIAFLRSAPGASKVNVVWYNLKPKREQVDYTEFTMGADQVTLKSKLTLSPTAGFKAGQHLEMRVTRIIGGRERVYAKTRVTLK
;
A
#
# COMPACT_ATOMS: atom_id res chain seq x y z
N MET A 1 -38.43 -35.43 -41.99
CA MET A 1 -37.39 -35.48 -40.93
C MET A 1 -36.18 -34.74 -41.43
N SER A 2 -35.82 -33.59 -40.84
CA SER A 2 -34.48 -33.00 -40.91
C SER A 2 -34.38 -31.89 -39.85
N ARG A 3 -33.58 -32.10 -38.81
CA ARG A 3 -33.23 -31.11 -37.80
C ARG A 3 -31.78 -30.70 -38.04
N THR A 4 -31.56 -29.44 -38.44
CA THR A 4 -30.23 -28.85 -38.57
C THR A 4 -29.88 -28.18 -37.24
N VAL A 5 -28.85 -28.68 -36.56
CA VAL A 5 -28.29 -28.09 -35.34
C VAL A 5 -27.13 -27.19 -35.74
N GLY A 6 -27.28 -25.88 -35.57
CA GLY A 6 -26.23 -24.89 -35.77
C GLY A 6 -25.33 -24.79 -34.54
N LEU A 7 -24.05 -25.13 -34.71
CA LEU A 7 -23.01 -25.11 -33.67
C LEU A 7 -22.47 -23.68 -33.52
N CYS A 8 -22.60 -23.09 -32.34
CA CYS A 8 -22.04 -21.77 -32.01
C CYS A 8 -20.71 -21.97 -31.27
N VAL A 9 -19.58 -21.59 -31.88
CA VAL A 9 -18.25 -21.66 -31.27
C VAL A 9 -17.96 -20.34 -30.54
N ILE A 10 -17.87 -20.39 -29.21
CA ILE A 10 -17.48 -19.26 -28.37
C ILE A 10 -15.96 -19.33 -28.13
N ALA A 11 -15.22 -18.40 -28.72
CA ALA A 11 -13.79 -18.22 -28.47
C ALA A 11 -13.58 -17.59 -27.08
N THR A 12 -13.03 -18.37 -26.15
CA THR A 12 -12.73 -17.89 -24.79
C THR A 12 -11.33 -17.26 -24.78
N LEU A 13 -11.28 -15.94 -24.63
CA LEU A 13 -10.03 -15.17 -24.51
C LEU A 13 -9.41 -15.43 -23.12
N LEU A 14 -8.35 -16.25 -23.06
CA LEU A 14 -7.57 -16.49 -21.84
C LEU A 14 -6.77 -15.23 -21.49
N ALA A 15 -7.30 -14.40 -20.59
CA ALA A 15 -6.54 -13.35 -19.92
C ALA A 15 -5.56 -14.00 -18.93
N LEU A 16 -4.26 -13.97 -19.26
CA LEU A 16 -3.21 -14.43 -18.35
C LEU A 16 -3.15 -13.50 -17.12
N PRO A 17 -3.13 -14.03 -15.88
CA PRO A 17 -2.90 -13.22 -14.71
C PRO A 17 -1.45 -12.71 -14.73
N VAL A 18 -1.29 -11.39 -14.76
CA VAL A 18 0.01 -10.74 -14.50
C VAL A 18 0.39 -11.05 -13.05
N ALA A 19 1.24 -12.06 -12.86
CA ALA A 19 1.79 -12.43 -11.58
C ALA A 19 2.63 -11.26 -11.05
N SER A 20 2.01 -10.40 -10.24
CA SER A 20 2.73 -9.43 -9.43
C SER A 20 3.54 -10.24 -8.42
N ALA A 21 4.86 -10.28 -8.61
CA ALA A 21 5.81 -10.96 -7.72
C ALA A 21 5.52 -10.54 -6.26
N SER A 22 4.90 -11.45 -5.51
CA SER A 22 4.66 -11.30 -4.09
C SER A 22 6.03 -11.34 -3.40
N ALA A 23 6.38 -10.26 -2.70
CA ALA A 23 7.58 -10.25 -1.88
C ALA A 23 7.41 -11.26 -0.74
N ASP A 24 7.94 -12.47 -0.95
CA ASP A 24 7.98 -13.56 0.02
C ASP A 24 8.61 -13.06 1.33
N ASN A 25 8.10 -13.53 2.46
CA ASN A 25 8.58 -13.24 3.83
C ASN A 25 10.08 -13.55 4.01
N LYS A 26 10.67 -14.26 3.04
CA LYS A 26 12.07 -14.66 2.97
C LYS A 26 12.99 -13.65 2.28
N SER A 27 12.46 -12.65 1.58
CA SER A 27 13.31 -11.75 0.79
C SER A 27 14.24 -10.89 1.67
N PRO A 28 15.51 -10.68 1.29
CA PRO A 28 16.41 -9.80 2.03
C PRO A 28 15.88 -8.37 2.18
N THR A 29 15.17 -7.85 1.17
CA THR A 29 14.57 -6.51 1.24
C THR A 29 13.46 -6.44 2.28
N TYR A 30 12.58 -7.44 2.34
CA TYR A 30 11.55 -7.50 3.37
C TYR A 30 12.17 -7.52 4.76
N ARG A 31 13.13 -8.43 5.01
CA ARG A 31 13.77 -8.57 6.33
C ARG A 31 14.39 -7.27 6.84
N ARG A 32 15.03 -6.49 5.96
CA ARG A 32 15.64 -5.19 6.31
C ARG A 32 14.64 -4.08 6.56
N ASN A 33 13.43 -4.18 6.00
CA ASN A 33 12.41 -3.12 6.09
C ASN A 33 11.20 -3.52 6.95
N ARG A 34 11.24 -4.70 7.59
CA ARG A 34 10.18 -5.22 8.45
C ARG A 34 9.68 -4.17 9.45
N GLY A 35 8.37 -3.94 9.46
CA GLY A 35 7.68 -2.95 10.26
C GLY A 35 7.73 -1.50 9.74
N ARG A 36 8.15 -1.28 8.50
CA ARG A 36 8.25 0.04 7.89
C ARG A 36 7.34 0.16 6.67
N VAL A 37 6.90 1.39 6.42
CA VAL A 37 6.26 1.76 5.16
C VAL A 37 7.19 2.68 4.39
N VAL A 38 7.39 2.41 3.10
CA VAL A 38 8.05 3.34 2.18
C VAL A 38 6.99 3.97 1.28
N ILE A 39 7.15 5.27 1.02
CA ILE A 39 6.14 6.07 0.31
C ILE A 39 6.75 6.90 -0.82
N LYS A 40 5.93 7.17 -1.84
CA LYS A 40 6.26 8.06 -2.96
C LYS A 40 5.01 8.80 -3.43
N GLY A 41 5.20 10.00 -3.97
CA GLY A 41 4.15 10.73 -4.70
C GLY A 41 3.89 10.17 -6.11
N THR A 42 4.80 9.34 -6.61
CA THR A 42 4.75 8.71 -7.93
C THR A 42 4.77 7.18 -7.81
N PRO A 43 4.28 6.45 -8.82
CA PRO A 43 4.38 4.99 -8.85
C PRO A 43 5.81 4.49 -8.58
N PHE A 44 5.91 3.32 -7.96
CA PHE A 44 7.18 2.60 -7.91
C PHE A 44 7.53 2.12 -9.31
N ALA A 45 8.82 2.17 -9.66
CA ALA A 45 9.26 1.59 -10.92
C ALA A 45 9.07 0.07 -10.88
N GLU A 46 8.79 -0.52 -12.03
CA GLU A 46 8.84 -1.96 -12.19
C GLU A 46 10.28 -2.46 -11.99
N PHE A 47 10.41 -3.71 -11.55
CA PHE A 47 11.69 -4.33 -11.26
C PHE A 47 11.65 -5.80 -11.67
N SER A 48 12.78 -6.28 -12.19
CA SER A 48 12.94 -7.69 -12.59
C SER A 48 13.87 -8.46 -11.65
N SER A 49 14.51 -7.78 -10.69
CA SER A 49 15.42 -8.43 -9.73
C SER A 49 15.30 -7.84 -8.31
N GLU A 50 15.62 -8.67 -7.32
CA GLU A 50 15.66 -8.28 -5.91
C GLU A 50 16.64 -7.12 -5.65
N LYS A 51 17.76 -7.06 -6.39
CA LYS A 51 18.74 -5.96 -6.28
C LYS A 51 18.15 -4.63 -6.74
N GLN A 52 17.39 -4.63 -7.84
CA GLN A 52 16.67 -3.43 -8.31
C GLN A 52 15.58 -3.03 -7.32
N PHE A 53 14.81 -4.00 -6.82
CA PHE A 53 13.78 -3.75 -5.81
C PHE A 53 14.36 -3.12 -4.54
N ALA A 54 15.44 -3.68 -4.01
CA ALA A 54 16.16 -3.14 -2.86
C ALA A 54 16.63 -1.69 -3.09
N LYS A 55 17.11 -1.38 -4.31
CA LYS A 55 17.51 -0.02 -4.69
C LYS A 55 16.32 0.94 -4.72
N ILE A 56 15.19 0.52 -5.29
CA ILE A 56 13.95 1.31 -5.34
C ILE A 56 13.44 1.59 -3.93
N VAL A 57 13.36 0.56 -3.08
CA VAL A 57 12.92 0.68 -1.68
C VAL A 57 13.86 1.58 -0.88
N SER A 58 15.17 1.40 -1.03
CA SER A 58 16.18 2.23 -0.35
C SER A 58 16.06 3.71 -0.72
N LYS A 59 15.84 4.02 -2.00
CA LYS A 59 15.57 5.39 -2.47
C LYS A 59 14.27 5.94 -1.88
N ALA A 60 13.18 5.17 -1.95
CA ALA A 60 11.89 5.59 -1.42
C ALA A 60 11.91 5.80 0.10
N ARG A 61 12.73 5.05 0.84
CA ARG A 61 12.87 5.19 2.29
C ARG A 61 13.44 6.54 2.73
N ARG A 62 14.17 7.22 1.84
CA ARG A 62 14.68 8.58 2.07
C ARG A 62 13.62 9.64 1.83
N ASN A 63 12.49 9.28 1.22
CA ASN A 63 11.41 10.21 0.97
C ASN A 63 10.55 10.36 2.22
N THR A 64 10.64 11.53 2.85
CA THR A 64 9.88 11.90 4.05
C THR A 64 8.83 12.97 3.75
N SER A 65 8.61 13.33 2.49
CA SER A 65 7.63 14.34 2.11
C SER A 65 6.81 13.96 0.89
N LEU A 66 5.58 14.47 0.84
CA LEU A 66 4.70 14.36 -0.32
C LEU A 66 4.36 15.77 -0.80
N THR A 67 4.53 16.01 -2.09
CA THR A 67 4.17 17.29 -2.71
C THR A 67 2.73 17.23 -3.20
N ARG A 68 1.98 18.32 -2.99
CA ARG A 68 0.62 18.47 -3.52
C ARG A 68 0.61 18.44 -5.06
N ASP A 69 -0.43 17.88 -5.63
CA ASP A 69 -0.74 17.97 -7.06
C ASP A 69 -1.42 19.31 -7.40
N ALA A 70 -1.65 19.56 -8.69
CA ALA A 70 -2.32 20.77 -9.17
C ALA A 70 -3.76 20.96 -8.64
N ARG A 71 -4.38 19.89 -8.10
CA ARG A 71 -5.71 19.91 -7.48
C ARG A 71 -5.64 20.02 -5.95
N GLY A 72 -4.46 20.29 -5.39
CA GLY A 72 -4.24 20.43 -3.95
C GLY A 72 -4.30 19.11 -3.18
N ARG A 73 -4.12 17.95 -3.85
CA ARG A 73 -4.18 16.62 -3.23
C ARG A 73 -2.81 15.97 -3.20
N TRP A 74 -2.58 15.04 -2.27
CA TRP A 74 -1.33 14.28 -2.21
C TRP A 74 -1.56 12.85 -2.67
N LYS A 75 -0.89 12.46 -3.76
CA LYS A 75 -0.86 11.07 -4.19
C LYS A 75 0.10 10.30 -3.30
N VAL A 76 -0.31 9.11 -2.86
CA VAL A 76 0.51 8.23 -2.04
C VAL A 76 0.56 6.87 -2.71
N HIS A 77 1.73 6.50 -3.19
CA HIS A 77 2.07 5.14 -3.53
C HIS A 77 2.93 4.60 -2.40
N PHE A 78 2.58 3.44 -1.85
CA PHE A 78 3.32 2.89 -0.72
C PHE A 78 3.58 1.39 -0.86
N ILE A 79 4.63 0.96 -0.16
CA ILE A 79 4.91 -0.44 0.13
C ILE A 79 5.08 -0.56 1.64
N ALA A 80 4.18 -1.30 2.29
CA ALA A 80 4.26 -1.60 3.70
C ALA A 80 4.84 -2.99 3.89
N PHE A 81 5.96 -3.07 4.61
CA PHE A 81 6.58 -4.31 5.05
C PHE A 81 6.09 -4.58 6.47
N LEU A 82 5.11 -5.45 6.63
CA LEU A 82 4.47 -5.76 7.90
C LEU A 82 5.43 -6.51 8.84
N ARG A 83 5.28 -6.33 10.15
CA ARG A 83 6.04 -7.09 11.16
C ARG A 83 5.64 -8.56 11.20
N SER A 84 4.39 -8.86 10.91
CA SER A 84 3.85 -10.21 10.86
C SER A 84 2.68 -10.22 9.91
N ALA A 85 2.27 -11.40 9.47
CA ALA A 85 1.02 -11.57 8.75
C ALA A 85 -0.16 -11.00 9.58
N PRO A 86 -1.16 -10.37 8.95
CA PRO A 86 -2.31 -9.80 9.65
C PRO A 86 -3.28 -10.86 10.20
N GLY A 87 -3.25 -12.09 9.66
CA GLY A 87 -4.18 -13.15 10.03
C GLY A 87 -5.63 -12.77 9.74
N ALA A 88 -5.85 -11.92 8.72
CA ALA A 88 -7.15 -11.49 8.22
C ALA A 88 -7.02 -10.94 6.81
N SER A 89 -8.14 -10.93 6.09
CA SER A 89 -8.24 -10.42 4.73
C SER A 89 -8.20 -8.89 4.62
N LYS A 90 -8.24 -8.18 5.75
CA LYS A 90 -8.39 -6.71 5.81
C LYS A 90 -7.41 -6.09 6.80
N VAL A 91 -6.82 -4.96 6.41
CA VAL A 91 -6.00 -4.08 7.25
C VAL A 91 -6.39 -2.63 7.04
N ASN A 92 -6.18 -1.80 8.06
CA ASN A 92 -6.46 -0.37 8.00
C ASN A 92 -5.17 0.43 7.85
N VAL A 93 -5.13 1.32 6.87
CA VAL A 93 -4.16 2.41 6.83
C VAL A 93 -4.76 3.58 7.58
N VAL A 94 -4.18 3.94 8.72
CA VAL A 94 -4.65 5.03 9.58
C VAL A 94 -3.63 6.16 9.56
N TRP A 95 -4.11 7.39 9.42
CA TRP A 95 -3.30 8.60 9.42
C TRP A 95 -3.48 9.34 10.73
N TYR A 96 -2.38 9.63 11.40
CA TYR A 96 -2.36 10.48 12.58
C TYR A 96 -1.59 11.76 12.29
N ASN A 97 -2.15 12.91 12.61
CA ASN A 97 -1.37 14.13 12.75
C ASN A 97 -0.54 14.03 14.04
N LEU A 98 0.71 14.49 14.00
CA LEU A 98 1.65 14.40 15.12
C LEU A 98 1.81 15.73 15.89
N LYS A 99 1.31 16.85 15.34
CA LYS A 99 1.43 18.17 15.96
C LYS A 99 0.11 18.95 15.91
N PRO A 100 -0.26 19.72 16.95
CA PRO A 100 0.43 19.83 18.25
C PRO A 100 0.22 18.61 19.16
N LYS A 101 -0.84 17.84 18.92
CA LYS A 101 -1.18 16.61 19.64
C LYS A 101 -1.39 15.48 18.63
N ARG A 102 -1.27 14.24 19.08
CA ARG A 102 -1.56 13.10 18.21
C ARG A 102 -3.06 12.92 18.03
N GLU A 103 -3.54 13.07 16.81
CA GLU A 103 -4.96 12.98 16.46
C GLU A 103 -5.13 12.17 15.17
N GLN A 104 -6.14 11.29 15.12
CA GLN A 104 -6.46 10.56 13.90
C GLN A 104 -7.11 11.52 12.90
N VAL A 105 -6.59 11.58 11.68
CA VAL A 105 -7.11 12.41 10.59
C VAL A 105 -8.10 11.62 9.76
N ASP A 106 -7.70 10.45 9.29
CA ASP A 106 -8.49 9.63 8.38
C ASP A 106 -7.99 8.18 8.41
N TYR A 107 -8.79 7.25 7.87
CA TYR A 107 -8.38 5.87 7.63
C TYR A 107 -8.93 5.31 6.32
N THR A 108 -8.26 4.30 5.80
CA THR A 108 -8.70 3.57 4.60
C THR A 108 -8.46 2.08 4.80
N GLU A 109 -9.48 1.27 4.52
CA GLU A 109 -9.37 -0.18 4.55
C GLU A 109 -8.75 -0.72 3.26
N PHE A 110 -7.84 -1.68 3.38
CA PHE A 110 -7.26 -2.41 2.27
C PHE A 110 -7.47 -3.90 2.45
N THR A 111 -7.78 -4.57 1.33
CA THR A 111 -7.83 -6.03 1.28
C THR A 111 -6.44 -6.58 0.96
N MET A 112 -6.01 -7.60 1.69
CA MET A 112 -4.78 -8.34 1.44
C MET A 112 -4.92 -9.80 1.89
N GLY A 113 -4.06 -10.69 1.41
CA GLY A 113 -4.06 -12.08 1.87
C GLY A 113 -3.71 -12.18 3.36
N ALA A 114 -4.35 -13.11 4.08
CA ALA A 114 -4.18 -13.25 5.53
C ALA A 114 -2.73 -13.54 5.95
N ASP A 115 -1.97 -14.23 5.09
CA ASP A 115 -0.57 -14.61 5.30
C ASP A 115 0.44 -13.65 4.65
N GLN A 116 -0.04 -12.65 3.90
CA GLN A 116 0.83 -11.70 3.23
C GLN A 116 1.47 -10.75 4.24
N VAL A 117 2.76 -10.46 4.06
CA VAL A 117 3.51 -9.50 4.90
C VAL A 117 3.90 -8.23 4.16
N THR A 118 3.58 -8.14 2.88
CA THR A 118 3.89 -6.96 2.07
C THR A 118 2.61 -6.46 1.43
N LEU A 119 2.27 -5.19 1.65
CA LEU A 119 1.15 -4.51 1.02
C LEU A 119 1.68 -3.39 0.11
N LYS A 120 1.52 -3.54 -1.20
CA LYS A 120 1.79 -2.50 -2.21
C LYS A 120 0.45 -1.92 -2.65
N SER A 121 0.23 -0.62 -2.43
CA SER A 121 -1.02 0.02 -2.81
C SER A 121 -0.85 1.52 -3.06
N LYS A 122 -1.96 2.18 -3.41
CA LYS A 122 -2.04 3.62 -3.63
C LYS A 122 -3.30 4.22 -3.00
N LEU A 123 -3.22 5.48 -2.61
CA LEU A 123 -4.35 6.29 -2.14
C LEU A 123 -4.10 7.76 -2.44
N THR A 124 -5.13 8.60 -2.28
CA THR A 124 -5.04 10.04 -2.45
C THR A 124 -5.51 10.72 -1.17
N LEU A 125 -4.70 11.61 -0.61
CA LEU A 125 -5.06 12.45 0.53
C LEU A 125 -5.66 13.76 0.00
N SER A 126 -6.83 14.14 0.51
CA SER A 126 -7.53 15.37 0.09
C SER A 126 -7.69 16.35 1.25
N PRO A 127 -7.74 17.66 0.97
CA PRO A 127 -8.09 18.65 1.98
C PRO A 127 -9.45 18.44 2.63
N THR A 128 -10.40 17.90 1.86
CA THR A 128 -11.76 17.57 2.35
C THR A 128 -11.77 16.48 3.41
N ALA A 129 -10.74 15.61 3.46
CA ALA A 129 -10.56 14.59 4.50
C ALA A 129 -9.68 15.11 5.67
N GLY A 130 -9.45 16.42 5.76
CA GLY A 130 -8.72 17.04 6.87
C GLY A 130 -7.19 17.13 6.67
N PHE A 131 -6.67 16.71 5.52
CA PHE A 131 -5.24 16.80 5.21
C PHE A 131 -4.83 18.21 4.78
N LYS A 132 -3.75 18.75 5.36
CA LYS A 132 -3.30 20.13 5.12
C LYS A 132 -1.80 20.17 4.84
N ALA A 133 -1.38 21.09 3.98
CA ALA A 133 0.04 21.39 3.79
C ALA A 133 0.69 21.78 5.13
N GLY A 134 1.94 21.36 5.32
CA GLY A 134 2.69 21.54 6.57
C GLY A 134 2.42 20.48 7.65
N GLN A 135 1.40 19.63 7.50
CA GLN A 135 1.13 18.59 8.49
C GLN A 135 2.27 17.56 8.56
N HIS A 136 2.62 17.19 9.80
CA HIS A 136 3.51 16.08 10.09
C HIS A 136 2.66 14.88 10.48
N LEU A 137 2.61 13.88 9.61
CA LEU A 137 1.75 12.73 9.76
C LEU A 137 2.54 11.47 10.13
N GLU A 138 1.90 10.56 10.84
CA GLU A 138 2.29 9.16 10.95
C GLU A 138 1.24 8.30 10.24
N MET A 139 1.69 7.57 9.22
CA MET A 139 0.90 6.54 8.55
C MET A 139 1.15 5.22 9.28
N ARG A 140 0.08 4.52 9.65
CA ARG A 140 0.15 3.19 10.26
C ARG A 140 -0.66 2.19 9.46
N VAL A 141 -0.12 0.99 9.26
CA VAL A 141 -0.88 -0.18 8.81
C VAL A 141 -1.23 -1.00 10.03
N THR A 142 -2.52 -1.18 10.29
CA THR A 142 -3.04 -1.64 11.57
C THR A 142 -4.23 -2.59 11.43
N ARG A 143 -4.60 -3.20 12.55
CA ARG A 143 -5.88 -3.88 12.77
C ARG A 143 -6.29 -3.69 14.23
N ILE A 144 -7.59 -3.65 14.51
CA ILE A 144 -8.10 -3.73 15.87
C ILE A 144 -8.25 -5.20 16.27
N ILE A 145 -7.59 -5.61 17.35
CA ILE A 145 -7.66 -6.97 17.90
C ILE A 145 -7.89 -6.87 19.40
N GLY A 146 -9.00 -7.43 19.90
CA GLY A 146 -9.35 -7.37 21.32
C GLY A 146 -9.43 -5.93 21.86
N GLY A 147 -9.98 -5.00 21.07
CA GLY A 147 -10.09 -3.58 21.43
C GLY A 147 -8.78 -2.78 21.38
N ARG A 148 -7.66 -3.38 20.94
CA ARG A 148 -6.36 -2.70 20.85
C ARG A 148 -5.89 -2.53 19.40
N GLU A 149 -5.30 -1.38 19.09
CA GLU A 149 -4.65 -1.12 17.80
C GLU A 149 -3.36 -1.94 17.70
N ARG A 150 -3.36 -2.99 16.88
CA ARG A 150 -2.16 -3.72 16.51
C ARG A 150 -1.52 -3.06 15.30
N VAL A 151 -0.32 -2.51 15.48
CA VAL A 151 0.43 -1.83 14.42
C VAL A 151 1.42 -2.80 13.75
N TYR A 152 1.25 -3.02 12.45
CA TYR A 152 2.10 -3.93 11.67
C TYR A 152 3.25 -3.21 10.98
N ALA A 153 3.02 -1.99 10.49
CA ALA A 153 4.05 -1.16 9.87
C ALA A 153 3.72 0.31 10.07
N LYS A 154 4.73 1.18 10.06
CA LYS A 154 4.51 2.63 10.11
C LYS A 154 5.57 3.43 9.37
N THR A 155 5.24 4.66 9.05
CA THR A 155 6.18 5.68 8.59
C THR A 155 5.72 7.08 8.96
N ARG A 156 6.63 8.05 8.88
CA ARG A 156 6.33 9.47 9.09
C ARG A 156 6.51 10.22 7.79
N VAL A 157 5.64 11.20 7.55
CA VAL A 157 5.66 12.02 6.34
C VAL A 157 5.22 13.44 6.63
N THR A 158 5.82 14.40 5.93
CA THR A 158 5.37 15.79 5.91
C THR A 158 4.65 16.09 4.60
N LEU A 159 3.46 16.68 4.68
CA LEU A 159 2.76 17.17 3.48
C LEU A 159 3.31 18.55 3.08
N LYS A 160 3.75 18.70 1.83
CA LYS A 160 4.25 19.94 1.24
C LYS A 160 3.25 20.49 0.22
#